data_AF-A0A520HFF0-F1
#
_entry.id   AF-A0A520HFF0-F1
#
_cell.length_a   1.000
_cell.length_b   1.000
_cell.length_c   1.000
_cell.angle_alpha   90.00
_cell.angle_beta   90.00
_cell.angle_gamma   90.00
#
_symmetry.space_group_name_H-M   'P 1'
#
loop_
_entity.id
_entity.type
_entity.pdbx_description
1 polymer ?
#
loop_
_entity_poly.entity_id
_entity_poly.type
_entity_poly.pdbx_seq_one_letter_code
_entity_poly.pdbx_strand_id
1 'polypeptide(L)'
;MLSRTASSLYWLGRYFERADFIARLVEATVRLDVLSSQPSGDAAWASALAVTETDEAFAATGVEIGQRDVMRFLTLDSSHPGSIVRCLDMARNNAKAVRTALTREAWT
;
A
#
# COMPACT_ATOMS: atom_id res chain seq x y z
N MET A 1 -19.88 13.20 -19.03
CA MET A 1 -19.07 13.68 -17.88
C MET A 1 -19.26 12.86 -16.60
N LEU A 2 -20.49 12.40 -16.27
CA LEU A 2 -20.77 11.54 -15.10
C LEU A 2 -19.85 10.32 -14.96
N SER A 3 -19.54 9.64 -16.06
CA SER A 3 -18.65 8.45 -16.06
C SER A 3 -17.23 8.75 -15.55
N ARG A 4 -16.67 9.94 -15.83
CA ARG A 4 -15.30 10.30 -15.41
C ARG A 4 -15.24 10.65 -13.91
N THR A 5 -16.23 11.38 -13.41
CA THR A 5 -16.35 11.70 -11.98
C THR A 5 -16.54 10.43 -11.15
N ALA A 6 -17.46 9.56 -11.56
CA ALA A 6 -17.70 8.27 -10.91
C ALA A 6 -16.44 7.40 -10.90
N SER A 7 -15.74 7.31 -12.04
CA SER A 7 -14.48 6.56 -12.13
C SER A 7 -13.40 7.10 -11.19
N SER A 8 -13.26 8.42 -11.11
CA SER A 8 -12.23 9.04 -10.24
C SER A 8 -12.56 8.86 -8.76
N LEU A 9 -13.84 8.97 -8.37
CA LEU A 9 -14.27 8.71 -6.99
C LEU A 9 -14.08 7.24 -6.60
N TYR A 10 -14.40 6.31 -7.51
CA TYR A 10 -14.17 4.88 -7.31
C TYR A 10 -12.69 4.60 -7.05
N TRP A 11 -11.81 5.08 -7.93
CA TRP A 11 -10.37 4.84 -7.80
C TRP A 11 -9.77 5.54 -6.59
N LEU A 12 -10.22 6.75 -6.26
CA LEU A 12 -9.83 7.44 -5.01
C LEU A 12 -10.07 6.54 -3.79
N GLY A 13 -11.28 6.01 -3.63
CA GLY A 13 -11.61 5.12 -2.51
C GLY A 13 -10.76 3.85 -2.50
N ARG A 14 -10.64 3.20 -3.66
CA ARG A 14 -9.85 1.97 -3.81
C ARG A 14 -8.37 2.14 -3.47
N TYR A 15 -7.78 3.28 -3.77
CA TYR A 15 -6.40 3.57 -3.40
C TYR A 15 -6.24 3.86 -1.91
N PHE A 16 -7.20 4.53 -1.27
CA PHE A 16 -7.21 4.70 0.18
C PHE A 16 -7.36 3.36 0.92
N GLU A 17 -8.31 2.53 0.51
CA GLU A 17 -8.52 1.19 1.09
C GLU A 17 -7.25 0.34 0.98
N ARG A 18 -6.57 0.39 -0.17
CA ARG A 18 -5.31 -0.34 -0.35
C ARG A 18 -4.19 0.21 0.53
N ALA A 19 -4.05 1.53 0.63
CA ALA A 19 -3.03 2.13 1.52
C ALA A 19 -3.27 1.74 2.99
N ASP A 20 -4.51 1.79 3.47
CA ASP A 20 -4.87 1.36 4.83
C ASP A 20 -4.63 -0.14 5.04
N PHE A 21 -5.02 -0.98 4.08
CA PHE A 21 -4.76 -2.42 4.13
C PHE A 21 -3.26 -2.72 4.25
N ILE A 22 -2.41 -2.11 3.41
CA ILE A 22 -0.96 -2.32 3.46
C ILE A 22 -0.37 -1.82 4.78
N ALA A 23 -0.83 -0.67 5.29
CA ALA A 23 -0.37 -0.16 6.58
C ALA A 23 -0.68 -1.14 7.73
N ARG A 24 -1.91 -1.66 7.78
CA ARG A 24 -2.33 -2.67 8.77
C ARG A 24 -1.57 -3.98 8.63
N LEU A 25 -1.31 -4.41 7.40
CA LEU A 25 -0.54 -5.62 7.13
C LEU A 25 0.89 -5.46 7.66
N VAL A 26 1.57 -4.36 7.32
CA VAL A 26 2.92 -4.08 7.81
C VAL A 26 2.96 -4.00 9.33
N GLU A 27 1.98 -3.34 9.96
CA GLU A 27 1.87 -3.29 11.42
C GLU A 27 1.72 -4.68 12.05
N ALA A 28 0.85 -5.53 11.48
CA ALA A 28 0.65 -6.90 11.93
C ALA A 28 1.91 -7.75 11.75
N THR A 29 2.61 -7.63 10.61
CA THR A 29 3.86 -8.34 10.33
C THR A 29 4.96 -7.93 11.32
N VAL A 30 5.10 -6.62 11.62
CA VAL A 30 6.03 -6.14 12.65
C VAL A 30 5.72 -6.75 14.01
N ARG A 31 4.43 -6.87 14.37
CA ARG A 31 4.02 -7.49 15.64
C ARG A 31 4.34 -8.99 15.69
N LEU A 32 4.17 -9.71 14.58
CA LEU A 32 4.47 -11.15 14.48
C LEU A 32 5.97 -11.45 14.49
N ASP A 33 6.78 -10.54 13.96
CA ASP A 33 8.23 -10.72 13.87
C ASP A 33 8.94 -10.17 15.10
N VAL A 34 8.85 -8.85 15.33
CA VAL A 34 9.65 -8.13 16.32
C VAL A 34 9.11 -8.29 17.74
N LEU A 35 7.79 -8.38 17.90
CA LEU A 35 7.14 -8.37 19.21
C LEU A 35 6.76 -9.78 19.71
N SER A 36 7.09 -10.83 18.93
CA SER A 36 6.79 -12.22 19.27
C SER A 36 7.90 -12.84 20.12
N SER A 37 7.53 -13.67 21.09
CA SER A 37 8.47 -14.52 21.84
C SER A 37 9.11 -15.60 20.96
N GLN A 38 8.53 -15.88 19.78
CA GLN A 38 9.08 -16.73 18.74
C GLN A 38 9.03 -15.96 17.41
N PRO A 39 10.06 -15.17 17.09
CA PRO A 39 10.12 -14.39 15.87
C PRO A 39 10.02 -15.31 14.64
N SER A 40 9.12 -14.97 13.73
CA SER A 40 9.00 -15.68 12.46
C SER A 40 10.02 -15.18 11.41
N GLY A 41 10.71 -14.07 11.67
CA GLY A 41 11.78 -13.55 10.82
C GLY A 41 11.31 -13.32 9.39
N ASP A 42 12.15 -13.71 8.44
CA ASP A 42 11.90 -13.56 7.00
C ASP A 42 10.62 -14.29 6.55
N ALA A 43 10.15 -15.33 7.25
CA ALA A 43 8.90 -16.01 6.91
C ALA A 43 7.67 -15.11 7.14
N ALA A 44 7.69 -14.22 8.14
CA ALA A 44 6.62 -13.25 8.34
C ALA A 44 6.55 -12.25 7.18
N TRP A 45 7.70 -11.80 6.71
CA TRP A 45 7.83 -10.85 5.61
C TRP A 45 7.52 -11.49 4.25
N ALA A 46 7.94 -12.74 4.03
CA ALA A 46 7.52 -13.53 2.88
C ALA A 46 5.99 -13.71 2.83
N SER A 47 5.36 -13.96 3.99
CA SER A 47 3.90 -14.03 4.10
C SER A 47 3.22 -12.70 3.74
N ALA A 48 3.78 -11.56 4.16
CA ALA A 48 3.26 -10.24 3.78
C ALA A 48 3.30 -10.00 2.26
N LEU A 49 4.39 -10.41 1.60
CA LEU A 49 4.50 -10.38 0.14
C LEU A 49 3.47 -11.29 -0.53
N ALA A 50 3.27 -12.51 -0.01
CA ALA A 50 2.29 -13.45 -0.55
C ALA A 50 0.84 -12.94 -0.40
N VAL A 51 0.48 -12.37 0.77
CA VAL A 51 -0.85 -11.79 1.03
C VAL A 51 -1.19 -10.65 0.07
N THR A 52 -0.17 -9.91 -0.37
CA THR A 52 -0.32 -8.80 -1.32
C THR A 52 -0.18 -9.22 -2.77
N GLU A 53 0.16 -10.48 -3.04
CA GLU A 53 0.49 -11.02 -4.37
C GLU A 53 1.63 -10.21 -5.02
N THR A 54 2.69 -9.90 -4.24
CA THR A 54 3.82 -9.08 -4.68
C THR A 54 5.18 -9.76 -4.55
N ASP A 55 5.20 -11.06 -4.27
CA ASP A 55 6.39 -11.89 -4.14
C ASP A 55 7.24 -11.88 -5.41
N GLU A 56 6.65 -12.08 -6.59
CA GLU A 56 7.38 -11.99 -7.87
C GLU A 56 7.93 -10.58 -8.13
N ALA A 57 7.13 -9.55 -7.83
CA ALA A 57 7.51 -8.16 -8.04
C ALA A 57 8.66 -7.75 -7.12
N PHE A 58 8.67 -8.23 -5.88
CA PHE A 58 9.78 -8.03 -4.94
C PHE A 58 11.02 -8.80 -5.39
N ALA A 59 10.88 -10.07 -5.78
CA ALA A 59 12.00 -10.88 -6.27
C ALA A 59 12.69 -10.27 -7.50
N ALA A 60 11.92 -9.63 -8.39
CA ALA A 60 12.44 -8.93 -9.56
C ALA A 60 13.36 -7.74 -9.21
N THR A 61 13.34 -7.23 -7.97
CA THR A 61 14.27 -6.20 -7.50
C THR A 61 15.69 -6.74 -7.26
N GLY A 62 15.85 -8.07 -7.14
CA GLY A 62 17.11 -8.74 -6.80
C GLY A 62 17.54 -8.58 -5.34
N VAL A 63 16.68 -8.03 -4.47
CA VAL A 63 16.94 -7.87 -3.04
C VAL A 63 16.47 -9.11 -2.30
N GLU A 64 17.28 -9.59 -1.34
CA GLU A 64 16.91 -10.69 -0.45
C GLU A 64 15.74 -10.29 0.46
N ILE A 65 14.91 -11.27 0.84
CA ILE A 65 13.82 -11.02 1.78
C ILE A 65 14.40 -10.65 3.14
N GLY A 66 14.00 -9.49 3.63
CA GLY A 66 14.35 -9.01 4.96
C GLY A 66 13.39 -7.92 5.42
N GLN A 67 13.25 -7.78 6.74
CA GLN A 67 12.32 -6.84 7.36
C GLN A 67 12.37 -5.44 6.73
N ARG A 68 13.57 -4.87 6.65
CA ARG A 68 13.79 -3.50 6.17
C ARG A 68 13.38 -3.34 4.71
N ASP A 69 13.77 -4.29 3.88
CA ASP A 69 13.62 -4.20 2.43
C ASP A 69 12.18 -4.43 2.01
N VAL A 70 11.51 -5.44 2.59
CA VAL A 70 10.08 -5.69 2.34
C VAL A 70 9.22 -4.55 2.88
N MET A 71 9.52 -4.04 4.09
CA MET A 71 8.81 -2.88 4.63
C MET A 71 8.96 -1.66 3.72
N ARG A 72 10.18 -1.37 3.24
CA ARG A 72 10.42 -0.26 2.31
C ARG A 72 9.67 -0.46 0.99
N PHE A 73 9.68 -1.68 0.44
CA PHE A 73 8.98 -2.01 -0.79
C PHE A 73 7.47 -1.78 -0.70
N LEU A 74 6.83 -2.27 0.36
CA LEU A 74 5.39 -2.13 0.57
C LEU A 74 4.97 -0.70 0.94
N THR A 75 5.86 0.10 1.54
CA THR A 75 5.48 1.43 2.06
C THR A 75 5.96 2.60 1.20
N LEU A 76 7.24 2.61 0.81
CA LEU A 76 7.93 3.78 0.28
C LEU A 76 8.42 3.62 -1.16
N ASP A 77 8.43 2.41 -1.70
CA ASP A 77 8.96 2.17 -3.03
C ASP A 77 8.00 2.70 -4.11
N SER A 78 8.45 3.76 -4.78
CA SER A 78 7.71 4.36 -5.88
C SER A 78 7.74 3.51 -7.17
N SER A 79 8.60 2.50 -7.30
CA SER A 79 8.51 1.59 -8.46
C SER A 79 7.37 0.59 -8.31
N HIS A 80 6.96 0.29 -7.08
CA HIS A 80 5.85 -0.61 -6.76
C HIS A 80 4.50 0.12 -6.75
N PRO A 81 3.57 -0.15 -7.69
CA PRO A 81 2.28 0.58 -7.76
C PRO A 81 1.36 0.34 -6.57
N GLY A 82 1.54 -0.78 -5.86
CA GLY A 82 0.76 -1.13 -4.67
C GLY A 82 1.29 -0.51 -3.38
N SER A 83 2.42 0.20 -3.41
CA SER A 83 3.01 0.77 -2.20
C SER A 83 2.12 1.87 -1.62
N ILE A 84 2.23 2.12 -0.31
CA ILE A 84 1.46 3.18 0.35
C ILE A 84 1.69 4.53 -0.34
N VAL A 85 2.95 4.91 -0.61
CA VAL A 85 3.27 6.16 -1.31
C VAL A 85 2.57 6.25 -2.66
N ARG A 86 2.62 5.18 -3.48
CA ARG A 86 1.96 5.20 -4.80
C ARG A 86 0.45 5.21 -4.71
N CYS A 87 -0.14 4.47 -3.79
CA CYS A 87 -1.58 4.51 -3.56
C CYS A 87 -2.03 5.92 -3.18
N LEU A 88 -1.32 6.59 -2.27
CA LEU A 88 -1.65 7.95 -1.85
C LEU A 88 -1.46 8.98 -2.99
N ASP A 89 -0.41 8.84 -3.81
CA ASP A 89 -0.22 9.69 -4.98
C ASP A 89 -1.37 9.53 -5.98
N MET A 90 -1.77 8.29 -6.26
CA MET A 90 -2.89 7.99 -7.16
C MET A 90 -4.23 8.45 -6.59
N ALA A 91 -4.46 8.29 -5.28
CA ALA A 91 -5.64 8.83 -4.60
C ALA A 91 -5.70 10.36 -4.72
N ARG A 92 -4.57 11.04 -4.49
CA ARG A 92 -4.48 12.50 -4.59
C ARG A 92 -4.73 13.01 -6.01
N ASN A 93 -4.25 12.30 -7.03
CA ASN A 93 -4.51 12.65 -8.42
C ASN A 93 -5.98 12.48 -8.79
N ASN A 94 -6.63 11.40 -8.33
CA ASN A 94 -8.07 11.23 -8.49
C ASN A 94 -8.85 12.32 -7.72
N ALA A 95 -8.44 12.67 -6.51
CA ALA A 95 -9.06 13.73 -5.70
C ALA A 95 -9.02 15.09 -6.43
N LYS A 96 -7.88 15.44 -7.03
CA LYS A 96 -7.73 16.67 -7.83
C LYS A 96 -8.71 16.71 -8.99
N ALA A 97 -8.91 15.58 -9.68
CA ALA A 97 -9.81 15.48 -10.83
C ALA A 97 -11.29 15.67 -10.46
N VAL A 98 -11.68 15.39 -9.21
CA VAL A 98 -13.05 15.51 -8.71
C VAL A 98 -13.19 16.43 -7.51
N ARG A 99 -12.29 17.42 -7.38
CA ARG A 99 -12.28 18.35 -6.23
C ARG A 99 -13.64 18.98 -5.96
N THR A 100 -14.40 19.35 -6.99
CA THR A 100 -15.73 19.96 -6.85
C THR A 100 -16.81 19.01 -6.35
N ALA A 101 -16.55 17.70 -6.38
CA ALA A 101 -17.44 16.66 -5.86
C ALA A 101 -17.06 16.20 -4.44
N LEU A 102 -15.95 16.70 -3.88
CA LEU A 102 -15.52 16.39 -2.52
C LEU A 102 -16.05 17.43 -1.54
N THR A 103 -16.31 17.01 -0.30
CA THR A 103 -16.62 17.95 0.78
C THR A 103 -15.36 18.76 1.14
N ARG A 104 -15.54 19.88 1.87
CA ARG A 104 -14.40 20.68 2.32
C ARG A 104 -13.47 19.87 3.23
N GLU A 105 -14.06 19.09 4.14
CA GLU A 105 -13.34 18.27 5.11
C GLU A 105 -12.48 17.18 4.45
N ALA A 106 -12.92 16.65 3.31
CA ALA A 106 -12.17 15.65 2.57
C ALA A 106 -11.00 16.21 1.74
N TRP A 107 -10.95 17.53 1.54
CA TRP A 107 -9.96 18.19 0.67
C TRP A 107 -8.91 19.00 1.42
N THR A 108 -9.26 19.57 2.58
CA THR A 108 -8.35 20.37 3.43
C THR A 108 -7.41 19.48 4.22
#